data_AF-A0A925H752-F1
#
_entry.id   AF-A0A925H752-F1
#
_cell.length_a   1.000
_cell.length_b   1.000
_cell.length_c   1.000
_cell.angle_alpha   90.00
_cell.angle_beta   90.00
_cell.angle_gamma   90.00
#
_symmetry.space_group_name_H-M   'P 1'
#
loop_
_entity.id
_entity.type
_entity.pdbx_description
1 polymer ?
#
loop_
_entity_poly.entity_id
_entity_poly.type
_entity_poly.pdbx_seq_one_letter_code
_entity_poly.pdbx_strand_id
1 'polypeptide(L)'
;MKEFSMFDHALALAGAQVKDLGTVKHICRRDFDGHAAFRFRAQVPCLEFISLLIENALLLRTHRGGRMYAGFEKLSLMEPVVDRYMRIADISERVYVFGEPDWEPPRHPNLRVIKLEEGVRLAREWFVIADSPSLSVALVGVDEGDFSMPVLEERYFRAFKTHDPALVGRLAAAAEGLIDDALRA
;
A
#
# COMPACT_ATOMS: atom_id res chain seq x y z
N MET A 1 17.78 2.19 2.90
CA MET A 1 16.44 2.62 2.44
C MET A 1 16.40 3.34 1.08
N LYS A 2 17.34 4.25 0.75
CA LYS A 2 17.23 5.15 -0.43
C LYS A 2 16.80 4.51 -1.76
N GLU A 3 17.29 3.30 -2.07
CA GLU A 3 17.04 2.61 -3.34
C GLU A 3 15.94 1.53 -3.28
N PHE A 4 15.36 1.25 -2.11
CA PHE A 4 14.38 0.17 -1.98
C PHE A 4 13.07 0.54 -2.69
N SER A 5 12.54 -0.43 -3.46
CA SER A 5 11.26 -0.35 -4.16
C SER A 5 10.39 -1.53 -3.74
N MET A 6 9.25 -1.25 -3.11
CA MET A 6 8.25 -2.24 -2.77
C MET A 6 7.64 -2.84 -4.04
N PHE A 7 7.43 -2.02 -5.08
CA PHE A 7 6.92 -2.48 -6.36
C PHE A 7 7.86 -3.47 -7.07
N ASP A 8 9.15 -3.12 -7.24
CA ASP A 8 10.12 -4.01 -7.87
C ASP A 8 10.30 -5.29 -7.04
N HIS A 9 10.31 -5.16 -5.70
CA HIS A 9 10.36 -6.31 -4.81
C HIS A 9 9.17 -7.24 -5.00
N ALA A 10 7.95 -6.71 -5.11
CA ALA A 10 6.75 -7.50 -5.36
C ALA A 10 6.80 -8.25 -6.69
N LEU A 11 7.27 -7.60 -7.77
CA LEU A 11 7.43 -8.25 -9.06
C LEU A 11 8.49 -9.36 -9.02
N ALA A 12 9.62 -9.13 -8.33
CA ALA A 12 10.65 -10.14 -8.17
C ALA A 12 10.15 -11.36 -7.37
N LEU A 13 9.35 -11.14 -6.33
CA LEU A 13 8.77 -12.21 -5.50
C LEU A 13 7.71 -13.04 -6.23
N ALA A 14 6.95 -12.41 -7.13
CA ALA A 14 5.87 -13.06 -7.86
C ALA A 14 6.35 -13.85 -9.10
N GLY A 15 7.53 -13.50 -9.63
CA GLY A 15 8.15 -14.21 -10.75
C GLY A 15 7.38 -14.09 -12.07
N ALA A 16 7.58 -15.04 -12.98
CA ALA A 16 7.10 -14.95 -14.36
C ALA A 16 5.57 -15.19 -14.55
N GLN A 17 4.85 -15.64 -13.50
CA GLN A 17 3.44 -16.04 -13.62
C GLN A 17 2.44 -14.90 -13.34
N VAL A 18 2.90 -13.65 -13.26
CA VAL A 18 2.02 -12.50 -13.02
C VAL A 18 1.21 -12.19 -14.27
N LYS A 19 -0.12 -12.29 -14.18
CA LYS A 19 -1.01 -11.88 -15.25
C LYS A 19 -0.89 -10.37 -15.47
N ASP A 20 -0.68 -9.96 -16.72
CA ASP A 20 -0.73 -8.55 -17.12
C ASP A 20 -2.13 -8.23 -17.67
N LEU A 21 -2.79 -7.24 -17.06
CA LEU A 21 -4.08 -6.73 -17.51
C LEU A 21 -3.95 -5.50 -18.43
N GLY A 22 -2.73 -5.00 -18.64
CA GLY A 22 -2.47 -3.80 -19.44
C GLY A 22 -3.00 -2.53 -18.77
N THR A 23 -3.39 -1.54 -19.58
CA THR A 23 -3.97 -0.29 -19.07
C THR A 23 -5.46 -0.45 -18.82
N VAL A 24 -5.89 -0.18 -17.59
CA VAL A 24 -7.27 -0.33 -17.14
C VAL A 24 -7.79 0.97 -16.56
N LYS A 25 -9.08 1.25 -16.76
CA LYS A 25 -9.79 2.36 -16.09
C LYS A 25 -10.38 1.96 -14.75
N HIS A 26 -10.76 0.69 -14.63
CA HIS A 26 -11.32 0.09 -13.42
C HIS A 26 -10.93 -1.38 -13.38
N ILE A 27 -10.75 -1.91 -12.18
CA ILE A 27 -10.62 -3.35 -11.94
C ILE A 27 -12.00 -3.88 -11.55
N CYS A 28 -12.44 -4.99 -12.16
CA CYS A 28 -13.70 -5.62 -11.81
C CYS A 28 -13.48 -6.78 -10.83
N ARG A 29 -14.56 -7.23 -10.18
CA ARG A 29 -14.51 -8.38 -9.25
C ARG A 29 -13.90 -9.63 -9.89
N ARG A 30 -14.14 -9.87 -11.18
CA ARG A 30 -13.60 -11.05 -11.88
C ARG A 30 -12.07 -11.05 -11.92
N ASP A 31 -11.44 -9.89 -12.00
CA ASP A 31 -9.98 -9.78 -11.98
C ASP A 31 -9.43 -10.17 -10.60
N PHE A 32 -10.16 -9.86 -9.52
CA PHE A 32 -9.82 -10.29 -8.16
C PHE A 32 -9.95 -11.80 -7.97
N ASP A 33 -11.03 -12.39 -8.47
CA ASP A 33 -11.36 -13.81 -8.27
C ASP A 33 -10.57 -14.73 -9.22
N GLY A 34 -10.23 -14.26 -10.42
CA GLY A 34 -9.58 -15.06 -11.47
C GLY A 34 -8.07 -15.23 -11.32
N HIS A 35 -7.40 -14.35 -10.58
CA HIS A 35 -5.94 -14.32 -10.49
C HIS A 35 -5.46 -13.99 -9.07
N ALA A 36 -4.67 -14.90 -8.49
CA ALA A 36 -4.01 -14.71 -7.20
C ALA A 36 -3.18 -13.41 -7.18
N ALA A 37 -2.39 -13.20 -8.23
CA ALA A 37 -1.56 -12.02 -8.45
C ALA A 37 -1.65 -11.52 -9.90
N PHE A 38 -1.70 -10.20 -10.08
CA PHE A 38 -1.72 -9.57 -11.40
C PHE A 38 -1.12 -8.17 -11.35
N ARG A 39 -0.66 -7.69 -12.50
CA ARG A 39 -0.19 -6.32 -12.71
C ARG A 39 -1.07 -5.59 -13.71
N PHE A 40 -1.12 -4.28 -13.57
CA PHE A 40 -1.94 -3.41 -14.40
C PHE A 40 -1.37 -1.99 -14.39
N ARG A 41 -1.83 -1.17 -15.33
CA ARG A 41 -1.54 0.26 -15.40
C ARG A 41 -2.84 1.04 -15.23
N ALA A 42 -2.90 1.96 -14.28
CA ALA A 42 -4.13 2.72 -14.02
C ALA A 42 -3.83 4.10 -13.45
N GLN A 43 -4.84 4.96 -13.42
CA GLN A 43 -4.76 6.27 -12.77
C GLN A 43 -5.06 6.17 -11.28
N VAL A 44 -4.69 7.21 -10.52
CA VAL A 44 -4.87 7.29 -9.06
C VAL A 44 -6.28 6.91 -8.58
N PRO A 45 -7.39 7.35 -9.21
CA PRO A 45 -8.73 6.97 -8.74
C PRO A 45 -8.97 5.44 -8.70
N CYS A 46 -8.32 4.68 -9.57
CA CYS A 46 -8.41 3.21 -9.55
C CYS A 46 -7.63 2.62 -8.37
N LEU A 47 -6.46 3.17 -8.03
CA LEU A 47 -5.65 2.72 -6.89
C LEU A 47 -6.31 3.09 -5.57
N GLU A 48 -6.88 4.30 -5.46
CA GLU A 48 -7.69 4.74 -4.33
C GLU A 48 -8.89 3.82 -4.10
N PHE A 49 -9.62 3.49 -5.18
CA PHE A 49 -10.77 2.59 -5.08
C PHE A 49 -10.37 1.20 -4.58
N ILE A 50 -9.27 0.63 -5.07
CA ILE A 50 -8.79 -0.68 -4.60
C ILE A 50 -8.31 -0.60 -3.15
N SER A 51 -7.60 0.47 -2.78
CA SER A 51 -7.16 0.72 -1.40
C SER A 51 -8.36 0.78 -0.46
N LEU A 52 -9.40 1.53 -0.84
CA LEU A 52 -10.67 1.62 -0.14
C LEU A 52 -11.35 0.26 0.02
N LEU A 53 -11.30 -0.62 -1.00
CA LEU A 53 -11.85 -1.97 -0.90
C LEU A 53 -11.07 -2.82 0.12
N ILE A 54 -9.74 -2.73 0.15
CA ILE A 54 -8.89 -3.44 1.12
C ILE A 54 -9.18 -2.94 2.54
N GLU A 55 -9.21 -1.62 2.72
CA GLU A 55 -9.48 -0.95 4.00
C GLU A 55 -10.88 -1.30 4.54
N ASN A 56 -11.91 -1.27 3.69
CA ASN A 56 -13.25 -1.68 4.08
C ASN A 56 -13.30 -3.18 4.41
N ALA A 57 -12.58 -4.02 3.66
CA ALA A 57 -12.49 -5.44 3.97
C ALA A 57 -11.86 -5.68 5.35
N LEU A 58 -10.84 -4.90 5.75
CA LEU A 58 -10.30 -4.92 7.11
C LEU A 58 -11.34 -4.50 8.16
N LEU A 59 -12.03 -3.37 7.95
CA LEU A 59 -13.04 -2.85 8.88
C LEU A 59 -14.20 -3.82 9.15
N LEU A 60 -14.53 -4.67 8.18
CA LEU A 60 -15.57 -5.69 8.31
C LEU A 60 -15.12 -6.94 9.10
N ARG A 61 -13.82 -7.06 9.43
CA ARG A 61 -13.27 -8.19 10.21
C ARG A 61 -13.10 -7.77 11.67
N THR A 62 -14.09 -8.11 12.51
CA THR A 62 -14.02 -7.84 13.95
C THR A 62 -12.92 -8.69 14.63
N HIS A 63 -12.06 -8.03 15.43
CA HIS A 63 -11.05 -8.64 16.32
C HIS A 63 -9.96 -9.51 15.65
N ARG A 64 -9.71 -9.35 14.35
CA ARG A 64 -8.67 -10.10 13.60
C ARG A 64 -7.96 -9.24 12.54
N GLY A 65 -7.83 -7.94 12.77
CA GLY A 65 -7.31 -6.99 11.78
C GLY A 65 -5.82 -7.15 11.44
N GLY A 66 -5.08 -8.00 12.16
CA GLY A 66 -3.66 -8.26 11.92
C GLY A 66 -2.85 -6.97 11.83
N ARG A 67 -1.89 -6.92 10.90
CA ARG A 67 -1.08 -5.73 10.63
C ARG A 67 -1.43 -5.12 9.28
N MET A 68 -1.40 -3.80 9.22
CA MET A 68 -1.57 -3.05 7.98
C MET A 68 -0.38 -2.13 7.75
N TYR A 69 0.05 -2.01 6.50
CA TYR A 69 1.12 -1.12 6.06
C TYR A 69 0.61 -0.28 4.91
N ALA A 70 0.71 1.05 5.02
CA ALA A 70 0.26 1.98 4.00
C ALA A 70 1.35 2.99 3.67
N GLY A 71 1.61 3.19 2.38
CA GLY A 71 2.56 4.16 1.86
C GLY A 71 1.86 5.33 1.21
N PHE A 72 2.20 6.53 1.66
CA PHE A 72 1.81 7.81 1.07
C PHE A 72 3.07 8.54 0.61
N GLU A 73 2.93 9.38 -0.42
CA GLU A 73 4.01 10.30 -0.81
C GLU A 73 4.34 11.25 0.34
N LYS A 74 3.31 11.93 0.83
CA LYS A 74 3.37 12.87 1.94
C LYS A 74 2.33 12.50 2.98
N LEU A 75 2.64 12.70 4.26
CA LEU A 75 1.70 12.38 5.34
C LEU A 75 0.41 13.20 5.25
N SER A 76 0.44 14.43 4.72
CA SER A 76 -0.77 15.24 4.50
C SER A 76 -1.80 14.56 3.59
N LEU A 77 -1.39 13.68 2.68
CA LEU A 77 -2.32 12.91 1.83
C LEU A 77 -3.18 11.92 2.63
N MET A 78 -2.79 11.60 3.87
CA MET A 78 -3.59 10.80 4.78
C MET A 78 -4.74 11.61 5.41
N GLU A 79 -4.65 12.95 5.48
CA GLU A 79 -5.61 13.80 6.18
C GLU A 79 -7.08 13.53 5.78
N PRO A 80 -7.44 13.40 4.48
CA PRO A 80 -8.82 13.10 4.09
C PRO A 80 -9.34 11.71 4.52
N VAL A 81 -8.43 10.78 4.82
CA VAL A 81 -8.74 9.39 5.19
C VAL A 81 -8.35 9.04 6.62
N VAL A 82 -7.90 10.02 7.41
CA VAL A 82 -7.30 9.79 8.73
C VAL A 82 -8.26 9.07 9.67
N ASP A 83 -9.54 9.47 9.72
CA ASP A 83 -10.56 8.86 10.56
C ASP A 83 -10.75 7.37 10.26
N ARG A 84 -10.58 6.98 8.99
CA ARG A 84 -10.66 5.57 8.58
C ARG A 84 -9.47 4.79 9.11
N TYR A 85 -8.26 5.35 9.00
CA TYR A 85 -7.05 4.72 9.54
C TYR A 85 -7.08 4.60 11.07
N MET A 86 -7.67 5.57 11.77
CA MET A 86 -7.91 5.47 13.21
C MET A 86 -8.84 4.30 13.54
N ARG A 87 -9.96 4.15 12.81
CA ARG A 87 -10.88 3.01 12.98
C ARG A 87 -10.25 1.67 12.63
N ILE A 88 -9.38 1.63 11.63
CA ILE A 88 -8.62 0.41 11.31
C ILE A 88 -7.67 0.09 12.48
N ALA A 89 -6.99 1.10 13.03
CA ALA A 89 -6.09 0.92 14.16
C ALA A 89 -6.80 0.44 15.44
N ASP A 90 -8.09 0.75 15.64
CA ASP A 90 -8.90 0.21 16.74
C ASP A 90 -9.09 -1.32 16.67
N ILE A 91 -9.06 -1.91 15.47
CA ILE A 91 -9.35 -3.34 15.24
C ILE A 91 -8.14 -4.17 14.79
N SER A 92 -7.04 -3.51 14.45
CA SER A 92 -5.77 -4.10 14.02
C SER A 92 -4.76 -4.16 15.17
N GLU A 93 -3.85 -5.12 15.12
CA GLU A 93 -2.71 -5.21 16.05
C GLU A 93 -1.79 -4.00 15.89
N ARG A 94 -1.54 -3.60 14.63
CA ARG A 94 -0.77 -2.41 14.29
C ARG A 94 -1.09 -1.92 12.89
N VAL A 95 -1.07 -0.60 12.71
CA VAL A 95 -1.12 0.09 11.44
C VAL A 95 0.16 0.91 11.31
N TYR A 96 0.90 0.69 10.24
CA TYR A 96 2.11 1.46 9.90
C TYR A 96 1.84 2.34 8.70
N VAL A 97 2.11 3.63 8.85
CA VAL A 97 1.93 4.63 7.79
C VAL A 97 3.29 5.20 7.44
N PHE A 98 3.69 5.09 6.19
CA PHE A 98 4.94 5.61 5.65
C PHE A 98 4.65 6.86 4.82
N GLY A 99 5.50 7.89 4.95
CA GLY A 99 5.42 9.08 4.10
C GLY A 99 6.39 10.17 4.52
N GLU A 100 6.58 11.16 3.64
CA GLU A 100 7.38 12.36 3.96
C GLU A 100 6.69 13.21 5.04
N PRO A 101 7.42 13.71 6.05
CA PRO A 101 6.82 14.33 7.24
C PRO A 101 6.42 15.80 7.04
N ASP A 102 5.41 16.06 6.21
CA ASP A 102 4.84 17.39 5.98
C ASP A 102 3.60 17.70 6.85
N TRP A 103 3.08 16.68 7.53
CA TRP A 103 1.93 16.76 8.43
C TRP A 103 2.09 15.75 9.58
N GLU A 104 1.47 16.03 10.74
CA GLU A 104 1.49 15.12 11.90
C GLU A 104 0.11 14.47 12.09
N PRO A 105 -0.04 13.17 11.78
CA PRO A 105 -1.28 12.45 12.03
C PRO A 105 -1.64 12.41 13.53
N PRO A 106 -2.93 12.37 13.89
CA PRO A 106 -3.39 12.10 15.25
C PRO A 106 -2.76 10.83 15.84
N ARG A 107 -2.44 10.87 17.13
CA ARG A 107 -1.82 9.74 17.82
C ARG A 107 -2.86 8.66 18.12
N HIS A 108 -2.48 7.40 17.87
CA HIS A 108 -3.24 6.23 18.29
C HIS A 108 -2.27 5.12 18.75
N PRO A 109 -2.57 4.37 19.82
CA PRO A 109 -1.66 3.34 20.34
C PRO A 109 -1.22 2.30 19.30
N ASN A 110 -2.11 1.96 18.38
CA ASN A 110 -1.87 0.97 17.33
C ASN A 110 -1.47 1.60 15.99
N LEU A 111 -1.43 2.93 15.86
CA LEU A 111 -0.99 3.60 14.63
C LEU A 111 0.43 4.13 14.82
N ARG A 112 1.32 3.78 13.91
CA ARG A 112 2.70 4.25 13.92
C ARG A 112 3.05 4.89 12.59
N VAL A 113 3.55 6.11 12.67
CA VAL A 113 4.08 6.84 11.53
C VAL A 113 5.57 6.53 11.36
N ILE A 114 5.96 6.19 10.14
CA ILE A 114 7.33 5.94 9.70
C ILE A 114 7.70 7.08 8.74
N LYS A 115 8.52 7.99 9.24
CA LYS A 115 8.92 9.18 8.48
C LYS A 115 9.94 8.77 7.43
N LEU A 116 9.64 9.06 6.17
CA LEU A 116 10.57 8.84 5.07
C LEU A 116 11.43 10.10 4.88
N GLU A 117 12.72 9.90 4.55
CA GLU A 117 13.57 11.00 4.06
C GLU A 117 13.02 11.53 2.73
N GLU A 118 13.19 12.83 2.48
CA GLU A 118 12.76 13.45 1.23
C GLU A 118 13.44 12.79 0.02
N GLY A 119 12.64 12.47 -1.00
CA GLY A 119 13.14 11.95 -2.28
C GLY A 119 13.59 10.49 -2.27
N VAL A 120 13.37 9.73 -1.19
CA VAL A 120 13.59 8.27 -1.22
C VAL A 120 12.62 7.60 -2.17
N ARG A 121 13.09 6.56 -2.86
CA ARG A 121 12.29 5.85 -3.87
C ARG A 121 10.94 5.37 -3.34
N LEU A 122 10.92 4.87 -2.11
CA LEU A 122 9.71 4.39 -1.44
C LEU A 122 8.61 5.46 -1.27
N ALA A 123 8.98 6.74 -1.13
CA ALA A 123 8.00 7.83 -1.05
C ALA A 123 7.27 8.04 -2.38
N ARG A 124 7.83 7.56 -3.50
CA ARG A 124 7.19 7.63 -4.83
C ARG A 124 6.35 6.40 -5.16
N GLU A 125 6.09 5.56 -4.15
CA GLU A 125 5.34 4.32 -4.30
C GLU A 125 4.06 4.34 -3.47
N TRP A 126 2.99 3.86 -4.09
CA TRP A 126 1.72 3.59 -3.44
C TRP A 126 1.76 2.17 -2.89
N PHE A 127 1.44 1.93 -1.63
CA PHE A 127 1.18 0.57 -1.19
C PHE A 127 0.16 0.50 -0.07
N VAL A 128 -0.64 -0.57 -0.10
CA VAL A 128 -1.54 -0.97 0.98
C VAL A 128 -1.40 -2.47 1.13
N ILE A 129 -0.88 -2.91 2.27
CA ILE A 129 -0.66 -4.32 2.59
C ILE A 129 -1.46 -4.64 3.84
N ALA A 130 -2.44 -5.52 3.71
CA ALA A 130 -3.19 -6.09 4.82
C ALA A 130 -2.72 -7.52 5.03
N ASP A 131 -2.04 -7.75 6.14
CA ASP A 131 -1.54 -9.06 6.55
C ASP A 131 -2.20 -9.48 7.87
N SER A 132 -3.27 -10.24 7.75
CA SER A 132 -4.00 -10.79 8.88
C SER A 132 -4.41 -12.24 8.63
N PRO A 133 -4.70 -13.02 9.69
CA PRO A 133 -5.20 -14.39 9.55
C PRO A 133 -6.50 -14.52 8.74
N SER A 134 -7.25 -13.41 8.57
CA SER A 134 -8.56 -13.40 7.91
C SER A 134 -8.59 -12.62 6.59
N LEU A 135 -7.49 -11.94 6.26
CA LEU A 135 -7.34 -11.13 5.05
C LEU A 135 -5.85 -10.99 4.74
N SER A 136 -5.43 -11.56 3.61
CA SER A 136 -4.10 -11.38 3.03
C SER A 136 -4.26 -10.75 1.65
N VAL A 137 -3.97 -9.46 1.55
CA VAL A 137 -4.04 -8.73 0.28
C VAL A 137 -3.02 -7.61 0.26
N ALA A 138 -2.39 -7.41 -0.88
CA ALA A 138 -1.48 -6.29 -1.10
C ALA A 138 -1.79 -5.63 -2.44
N LEU A 139 -1.80 -4.31 -2.43
CA LEU A 139 -1.71 -3.45 -3.60
C LEU A 139 -0.40 -2.67 -3.48
N VAL A 140 0.42 -2.67 -4.51
CA VAL A 140 1.63 -1.84 -4.60
C VAL A 140 1.67 -1.18 -5.97
N GLY A 141 2.19 0.03 -6.07
CA GLY A 141 2.26 0.77 -7.30
C GLY A 141 3.40 1.77 -7.31
N VAL A 142 3.93 2.04 -8.49
CA VAL A 142 4.96 3.05 -8.71
C VAL A 142 4.46 4.06 -9.74
N ASP A 143 4.64 5.34 -9.44
CA ASP A 143 4.31 6.43 -10.37
C ASP A 143 5.18 6.29 -11.64
N GLU A 144 4.57 6.40 -12.82
CA GLU A 144 5.29 6.43 -14.10
C GLU A 144 5.70 7.85 -14.51
N GLY A 145 5.07 8.87 -13.92
CA GLY A 145 5.34 10.27 -14.20
C GLY A 145 6.59 10.78 -13.48
N ASP A 146 7.22 11.79 -14.05
CA ASP A 146 8.34 12.50 -13.41
C ASP A 146 7.88 13.50 -12.34
N PHE A 147 6.72 13.25 -11.69
CA PHE A 147 6.06 14.18 -10.75
C PHE A 147 5.76 15.57 -11.34
N SER A 148 6.02 15.76 -12.64
CA SER A 148 5.81 16.99 -13.40
C SER A 148 4.34 17.24 -13.74
N MET A 149 3.46 16.25 -13.48
CA MET A 149 2.02 16.39 -13.64
C MET A 149 1.44 17.03 -12.37
N PRO A 150 0.87 18.25 -12.48
CA PRO A 150 0.39 18.99 -11.32
C PRO A 150 -0.90 18.39 -10.72
N VAL A 151 -1.66 17.61 -11.50
CA VAL A 151 -2.90 16.96 -11.07
C VAL A 151 -2.58 15.50 -10.71
N LEU A 152 -2.71 15.16 -9.42
CA LEU A 152 -2.41 13.82 -8.91
C LEU A 152 -3.31 12.76 -9.55
N GLU A 153 -4.58 13.09 -9.74
CA GLU A 153 -5.63 12.20 -10.26
C GLU A 153 -5.36 11.77 -11.71
N GLU A 154 -4.57 12.53 -12.46
CA GLU A 154 -4.21 12.23 -13.85
C GLU A 154 -2.97 11.36 -13.97
N ARG A 155 -2.21 11.18 -12.88
CA ARG A 155 -0.97 10.38 -12.88
C ARG A 155 -1.27 8.90 -13.10
N TYR A 156 -0.40 8.26 -13.86
CA TYR A 156 -0.46 6.83 -14.14
C TYR A 156 0.52 6.07 -13.25
N PHE A 157 0.03 4.98 -12.70
CA PHE A 157 0.81 4.04 -11.90
C PHE A 157 0.90 2.71 -12.61
N ARG A 158 2.08 2.09 -12.55
CA ARG A 158 2.19 0.64 -12.70
C ARG A 158 1.90 0.04 -11.35
N ALA A 159 0.91 -0.83 -11.30
CA ALA A 159 0.43 -1.43 -10.07
C ALA A 159 0.48 -2.95 -10.14
N PHE A 160 0.67 -3.56 -8.98
CA PHE A 160 0.65 -4.99 -8.74
C PHE A 160 -0.28 -5.25 -7.58
N LYS A 161 -1.20 -6.20 -7.75
CA LYS A 161 -2.09 -6.67 -6.69
C LYS A 161 -1.89 -8.16 -6.50
N THR A 162 -1.87 -8.59 -5.24
CA THR A 162 -1.88 -10.01 -4.88
C THR A 162 -2.79 -10.27 -3.71
N HIS A 163 -3.35 -11.48 -3.65
CA HIS A 163 -4.01 -12.03 -2.48
C HIS A 163 -3.49 -13.43 -2.14
N ASP A 164 -2.33 -13.81 -2.70
CA ASP A 164 -1.59 -15.00 -2.27
C ASP A 164 -0.96 -14.73 -0.89
N PRO A 165 -1.37 -15.45 0.17
CA PRO A 165 -0.86 -15.21 1.52
C PRO A 165 0.66 -15.32 1.65
N ALA A 166 1.30 -16.20 0.87
CA ALA A 166 2.76 -16.36 0.91
C ALA A 166 3.50 -15.15 0.32
N LEU A 167 2.93 -14.51 -0.71
CA LEU A 167 3.49 -13.28 -1.28
C LEU A 167 3.20 -12.09 -0.36
N VAL A 168 1.97 -11.98 0.16
CA VAL A 168 1.57 -10.91 1.08
C VAL A 168 2.45 -10.92 2.33
N GLY A 169 2.66 -12.08 2.96
CA GLY A 169 3.52 -12.19 4.14
C GLY A 169 4.99 -11.79 3.87
N ARG A 170 5.51 -12.06 2.66
CA ARG A 170 6.86 -11.60 2.27
C ARG A 170 6.92 -10.07 2.07
N LEU A 171 5.87 -9.47 1.51
CA LEU A 171 5.77 -8.01 1.39
C LEU A 171 5.64 -7.33 2.76
N ALA A 172 4.83 -7.90 3.66
CA ALA A 172 4.71 -7.44 5.04
C ALA A 172 6.06 -7.54 5.78
N ALA A 173 6.79 -8.65 5.62
CA ALA A 173 8.13 -8.80 6.20
C ALA A 173 9.13 -7.78 5.65
N ALA A 174 9.04 -7.43 4.35
CA ALA A 174 9.85 -6.36 3.77
C ALA A 174 9.51 -4.99 4.39
N ALA A 175 8.21 -4.70 4.59
CA ALA A 175 7.77 -3.47 5.26
C ALA A 175 8.26 -3.37 6.72
N GLU A 176 8.23 -4.48 7.47
CA GLU A 176 8.78 -4.55 8.83
C GLU A 176 10.30 -4.33 8.84
N GLY A 177 11.04 -4.88 7.87
CA GLY A 177 12.47 -4.59 7.73
C GLY A 177 12.78 -3.11 7.53
N LEU A 178 11.93 -2.39 6.78
CA LEU A 178 12.07 -0.94 6.59
C LEU A 178 11.78 -0.15 7.87
N ILE A 179 10.87 -0.65 8.71
CA ILE A 179 10.57 -0.06 10.03
C ILE A 179 11.80 -0.20 10.93
N ASP A 180 12.41 -1.38 10.99
CA ASP A 180 13.61 -1.61 11.78
C ASP A 180 14.78 -0.73 11.35
N ASP A 181 14.98 -0.56 10.04
CA ASP A 181 15.98 0.34 9.48
C ASP A 181 15.72 1.80 9.88
N ALA A 182 14.48 2.26 9.76
CA ALA A 182 14.07 3.63 10.12
C ALA A 182 14.22 3.94 11.61
N LEU A 183 14.25 2.93 12.49
CA LEU A 183 14.46 3.10 13.93
C LEU A 183 15.92 3.06 14.36
N ARG A 184 16.81 2.59 13.48
CA ARG A 184 18.25 2.55 13.73
C ARG A 184 18.98 3.80 13.24
N ALA A 185 18.39 4.52 12.27
CA ALA A 185 18.86 5.79 11.76
C ALA A 185 18.57 6.94 12.74
#